data_AF-A0A536YC63-F1
#
_entry.id   AF-A0A536YC63-F1
#
_cell.length_a   1.000
_cell.length_b   1.000
_cell.length_c   1.000
_cell.angle_alpha   90.00
_cell.angle_beta   90.00
_cell.angle_gamma   90.00
#
_symmetry.space_group_name_H-M   'P 1'
#
loop_
_entity.id
_entity.type
_entity.pdbx_description
1 polymer ?
#
loop_
_entity_poly.entity_id
_entity_poly.type
_entity_poly.pdbx_seq_one_letter_code
_entity_poly.pdbx_strand_id
1 'polypeptide(L)'
;MAVQLHVAHSARVAGVGVIAGGPYYCAQGSLFTALYNCMQPGTWTPVTAPALLKSETDALAAARAIDSTANLARSRAWLFTGSADRTVYPAVVQALRDFYAGYEAQVVLVADKPAGHGMVTERSGSACDVSEPPFIVHCQYDAAGVLLAFVLGTVQPPAAKENGRLLRFDQTRYAGGDARGIAMDDAGFVYVPQRCATERCRIHVAFHGCRQGAAEIGERFVREAGYNRWADTNGLIVLYPQVVKRYSPFVFNPRGCWDWWGYTSATYHTKSGSQIRAVKAMLDRLAE
;
A
#
# COMPACT_ATOMS: atom_id res chain seq x y z
N MET A 1 -4.31 2.62 -0.46
CA MET A 1 -3.82 2.81 0.92
C MET A 1 -2.37 3.32 0.99
N ALA A 2 -1.36 2.64 0.44
CA ALA A 2 0.04 3.10 0.56
C ALA A 2 0.24 4.57 0.13
N VAL A 3 -0.33 4.95 -1.03
CA VAL A 3 -0.36 6.35 -1.54
C VAL A 3 -1.08 7.29 -0.56
N GLN A 4 -2.24 6.89 -0.04
CA GLN A 4 -3.01 7.68 0.94
C GLN A 4 -2.22 7.93 2.23
N LEU A 5 -1.62 6.89 2.81
CA LEU A 5 -0.81 7.03 4.02
C LEU A 5 0.41 7.93 3.76
N HIS A 6 1.10 7.74 2.63
CA HIS A 6 2.25 8.55 2.25
C HIS A 6 1.87 10.02 2.09
N VAL A 7 0.79 10.35 1.38
CA VAL A 7 0.36 11.75 1.19
C VAL A 7 -0.15 12.36 2.50
N ALA A 8 -0.97 11.62 3.27
CA ALA A 8 -1.52 12.12 4.53
C ALA A 8 -0.45 12.38 5.60
N HIS A 9 0.65 11.61 5.60
CA HIS A 9 1.72 11.67 6.59
C HIS A 9 3.12 11.87 5.97
N SER A 10 3.22 12.63 4.87
CA SER A 10 4.45 12.86 4.09
C SER A 10 5.58 13.54 4.86
N ALA A 11 5.31 14.12 6.03
CA ALA A 11 6.36 14.65 6.91
C ALA A 11 7.18 13.52 7.56
N ARG A 12 6.62 12.32 7.72
CA ARG A 12 7.27 11.16 8.36
C ARG A 12 7.48 9.97 7.42
N VAL A 13 6.66 9.85 6.37
CA VAL A 13 6.77 8.78 5.37
C VAL A 13 7.66 9.27 4.22
N ALA A 14 8.88 8.75 4.13
CA ALA A 14 9.90 9.26 3.21
C ALA A 14 9.70 8.86 1.73
N GLY A 15 8.88 7.86 1.47
CA GLY A 15 8.62 7.37 0.12
C GLY A 15 7.58 6.27 0.10
N VAL A 16 7.25 5.81 -1.10
CA VAL A 16 6.19 4.83 -1.32
C VAL A 16 6.58 3.87 -2.42
N GLY A 17 6.15 2.62 -2.24
CA GLY A 17 6.12 1.62 -3.29
C GLY A 17 4.67 1.26 -3.62
N VAL A 18 4.33 1.15 -4.91
CA VAL A 18 2.97 0.87 -5.34
C VAL A 18 2.98 -0.16 -6.46
N ILE A 19 2.36 -1.32 -6.22
CA ILE A 19 2.18 -2.39 -7.20
C ILE A 19 0.71 -2.42 -7.57
N ALA A 20 0.39 -2.19 -8.84
CA ALA A 20 -0.98 -2.22 -9.37
C ALA A 20 -2.00 -1.39 -8.57
N GLY A 21 -1.59 -0.18 -8.13
CA GLY A 21 -2.43 0.78 -7.42
C GLY A 21 -2.87 1.95 -8.30
N GLY A 22 -3.32 3.05 -7.68
CA GLY A 22 -3.75 4.24 -8.42
C GLY A 22 -3.46 5.57 -7.70
N PRO A 23 -3.73 6.70 -8.38
CA PRO A 23 -3.54 8.05 -7.86
C PRO A 23 -4.19 8.31 -6.51
N TYR A 24 -3.63 9.23 -5.73
CA TYR A 24 -4.27 9.71 -4.51
C TYR A 24 -5.66 10.27 -4.81
N TYR A 25 -6.64 9.89 -3.99
CA TYR A 25 -8.05 10.32 -4.12
C TYR A 25 -8.71 9.98 -5.48
N CYS A 26 -8.17 9.03 -6.25
CA CYS A 26 -8.69 8.69 -7.59
C CYS A 26 -10.20 8.43 -7.63
N ALA A 27 -10.70 7.64 -6.67
CA ALA A 27 -12.10 7.23 -6.62
C ALA A 27 -13.05 8.35 -6.17
N GLN A 28 -12.54 9.43 -5.58
CA GLN A 28 -13.34 10.60 -5.16
C GLN A 28 -14.56 10.23 -4.30
N GLY A 29 -14.44 9.19 -3.45
CA GLY A 29 -15.54 8.73 -2.59
C GLY A 29 -16.65 7.96 -3.33
N SER A 30 -16.42 7.50 -4.55
CA SER A 30 -17.41 6.82 -5.39
C SER A 30 -16.94 5.42 -5.77
N LEU A 31 -17.74 4.39 -5.44
CA LEU A 31 -17.51 3.02 -5.88
C LEU A 31 -17.59 2.88 -7.41
N PHE A 32 -18.44 3.67 -8.07
CA PHE A 32 -18.52 3.68 -9.52
C PHE A 32 -17.21 4.18 -10.13
N THR A 33 -16.71 5.32 -9.68
CA THR A 33 -15.42 5.89 -10.13
C THR A 33 -14.26 4.95 -9.80
N ALA A 34 -14.31 4.29 -8.64
CA ALA A 34 -13.33 3.28 -8.24
C ALA A 34 -13.24 2.14 -9.27
N LEU A 35 -14.37 1.54 -9.64
CA LEU A 35 -14.41 0.38 -10.54
C LEU A 35 -14.09 0.73 -11.99
N TYR A 36 -14.47 1.92 -12.46
CA TYR A 36 -14.31 2.29 -13.85
C TYR A 36 -13.08 3.19 -14.07
N ASN A 37 -13.07 4.42 -13.58
CA ASN A 37 -11.96 5.35 -13.84
C ASN A 37 -10.63 4.91 -13.21
N CYS A 38 -10.68 4.21 -12.08
CA CYS A 38 -9.50 3.89 -11.25
C CYS A 38 -9.10 2.41 -11.27
N MET A 39 -9.78 1.58 -12.04
CA MET A 39 -9.43 0.17 -12.23
C MET A 39 -9.44 -0.19 -13.72
N GLN A 40 -10.57 0.00 -14.40
CA GLN A 40 -10.75 -0.38 -15.81
C GLN A 40 -11.27 0.82 -16.63
N PRO A 41 -10.43 1.86 -16.83
CA PRO A 41 -10.84 3.07 -17.53
C PRO A 41 -11.21 2.75 -18.98
N GLY A 42 -12.20 3.45 -19.50
CA GLY A 42 -12.69 3.32 -20.87
C GLY A 42 -13.03 4.67 -21.48
N THR A 43 -13.54 4.67 -22.72
CA THR A 43 -13.88 5.90 -23.46
C THR A 43 -14.83 6.83 -22.69
N TRP A 44 -15.82 6.26 -21.98
CA TRP A 44 -16.82 7.02 -21.22
C TRP A 44 -16.42 7.28 -19.76
N THR A 45 -15.41 6.57 -19.27
CA THR A 45 -14.89 6.63 -17.90
C THR A 45 -13.37 6.73 -17.96
N PRO A 46 -12.82 7.81 -18.55
CA PRO A 46 -11.38 7.96 -18.71
C PRO A 46 -10.69 8.01 -17.35
N VAL A 47 -9.39 7.72 -17.33
CA VAL A 47 -8.59 7.83 -16.10
C VAL A 47 -8.77 9.21 -15.48
N THR A 48 -8.99 9.27 -14.17
CA THR A 48 -9.11 10.54 -13.44
C THR A 48 -7.86 11.38 -13.65
N ALA A 49 -8.03 12.61 -14.13
CA ALA A 49 -6.92 13.46 -14.53
C ALA A 49 -5.96 13.76 -13.36
N PRO A 50 -4.65 13.48 -13.48
CA PRO A 50 -3.69 13.74 -12.41
C PRO A 50 -3.66 15.20 -11.94
N ALA A 51 -3.85 16.17 -12.84
CA ALA A 51 -3.90 17.59 -12.50
C ALA A 51 -5.07 17.96 -11.57
N LEU A 52 -6.25 17.35 -11.79
CA LEU A 52 -7.40 17.52 -10.91
C LEU A 52 -7.08 16.97 -9.51
N LEU A 53 -6.54 15.75 -9.45
CA LEU A 53 -6.17 15.11 -8.18
C LEU A 53 -5.09 15.88 -7.44
N LYS A 54 -4.15 16.49 -8.16
CA LYS A 54 -3.14 17.40 -7.59
C LYS A 54 -3.81 18.63 -6.95
N SER A 55 -4.74 19.27 -7.65
CA SER A 55 -5.49 20.43 -7.13
C SER A 55 -6.24 20.10 -5.85
N GLU A 56 -6.96 18.98 -5.82
CA GLU A 56 -7.66 18.48 -4.61
C GLU A 56 -6.68 18.20 -3.47
N THR A 57 -5.53 17.60 -3.77
CA THR A 57 -4.49 17.31 -2.78
C THR A 57 -3.91 18.59 -2.18
N ASP A 58 -3.61 19.60 -3.01
CA ASP A 58 -3.10 20.90 -2.55
C ASP A 58 -4.13 21.64 -1.68
N ALA A 59 -5.42 21.56 -2.02
CA ALA A 59 -6.51 22.11 -1.21
C ALA A 59 -6.59 21.42 0.18
N LEU A 60 -6.47 20.09 0.22
CA LEU A 60 -6.44 19.34 1.48
C LEU A 60 -5.23 19.70 2.35
N ALA A 61 -4.07 19.96 1.73
CA ALA A 61 -2.87 20.40 2.44
C ALA A 61 -3.03 21.82 3.00
N ALA A 62 -3.62 22.75 2.22
CA ALA A 62 -3.94 24.10 2.68
C ALA A 62 -4.92 24.08 3.87
N ALA A 63 -5.89 23.16 3.85
CA ALA A 63 -6.82 22.90 4.95
C ALA A 63 -6.20 22.11 6.12
N ARG A 64 -4.92 21.71 6.03
CA ARG A 64 -4.19 20.90 7.03
C ARG A 64 -4.80 19.52 7.31
N ALA A 65 -5.64 19.02 6.39
CA ALA A 65 -6.19 17.67 6.46
C ALA A 65 -5.14 16.59 6.16
N ILE A 66 -4.09 16.96 5.43
CA ILE A 66 -2.88 16.16 5.17
C ILE A 66 -1.62 16.96 5.53
N ASP A 67 -0.45 16.34 5.40
CA ASP A 67 0.83 17.07 5.48
C ASP A 67 1.03 17.97 4.25
N SER A 68 1.92 18.97 4.37
CA SER A 68 2.24 19.87 3.26
C SER A 68 2.69 19.09 2.03
N THR A 69 2.17 19.45 0.85
CA THR A 69 2.56 18.83 -0.42
C THR A 69 3.98 19.15 -0.84
N ALA A 70 4.62 20.17 -0.25
CA ALA A 70 6.06 20.43 -0.42
C ALA A 70 6.93 19.24 0.05
N ASN A 71 6.42 18.40 0.96
CA ASN A 71 7.13 17.18 1.35
C ASN A 71 7.18 16.13 0.23
N LEU A 72 6.28 16.18 -0.76
CA LEU A 72 6.24 15.19 -1.85
C LEU A 72 7.38 15.39 -2.85
N ALA A 73 7.89 16.61 -3.01
CA ALA A 73 9.03 16.90 -3.89
C ALA A 73 10.33 16.21 -3.47
N ARG A 74 10.47 15.88 -2.17
CA ARG A 74 11.59 15.11 -1.64
C ARG A 74 11.31 13.61 -1.54
N SER A 75 10.11 13.16 -1.93
CA SER A 75 9.71 11.77 -1.81
C SER A 75 10.22 10.92 -2.97
N ARG A 76 10.40 9.64 -2.69
CA ARG A 76 10.68 8.60 -3.69
C ARG A 76 9.43 7.75 -3.91
N ALA A 77 8.98 7.63 -5.16
CA ALA A 77 7.86 6.79 -5.55
C ALA A 77 8.32 5.69 -6.53
N TRP A 78 8.37 4.45 -6.07
CA TRP A 78 8.58 3.30 -6.93
C TRP A 78 7.24 2.66 -7.31
N LEU A 79 6.95 2.57 -8.60
CA LEU A 79 5.66 2.17 -9.14
C LEU A 79 5.82 0.97 -10.05
N PHE A 80 4.86 0.05 -10.00
CA PHE A 80 4.84 -1.14 -10.84
C PHE A 80 3.45 -1.38 -11.42
N THR A 81 3.42 -1.75 -12.70
CA THR A 81 2.25 -2.32 -13.36
C THR A 81 2.68 -3.47 -14.26
N GLY A 82 1.87 -4.54 -14.30
CA GLY A 82 2.10 -5.66 -15.20
C GLY A 82 1.40 -5.47 -16.53
N SER A 83 2.03 -5.85 -17.64
CA SER A 83 1.41 -5.71 -18.97
C SER A 83 0.20 -6.62 -19.18
N ALA A 84 0.08 -7.69 -18.37
CA ALA A 84 -1.05 -8.61 -18.34
C ALA A 84 -2.10 -8.24 -17.28
N ASP A 85 -1.91 -7.17 -16.51
CA ASP A 85 -2.91 -6.73 -15.53
C ASP A 85 -4.18 -6.25 -16.25
N ARG A 86 -5.31 -6.91 -15.93
CA ARG A 86 -6.65 -6.57 -16.41
C ARG A 86 -7.61 -6.22 -15.26
N THR A 87 -7.11 -6.09 -14.05
CA THR A 87 -7.89 -5.66 -12.87
C THR A 87 -7.66 -4.18 -12.59
N VAL A 88 -6.39 -3.75 -12.57
CA VAL A 88 -6.00 -2.33 -12.54
C VAL A 88 -5.15 -2.06 -13.76
N TYR A 89 -5.74 -1.43 -14.76
CA TYR A 89 -5.08 -1.24 -16.05
C TYR A 89 -3.81 -0.39 -15.91
N PRO A 90 -2.78 -0.65 -16.74
CA PRO A 90 -1.52 0.12 -16.72
C PRO A 90 -1.70 1.63 -16.80
N ALA A 91 -2.72 2.11 -17.51
CA ALA A 91 -3.05 3.53 -17.62
C ALA A 91 -3.32 4.19 -16.25
N VAL A 92 -3.88 3.46 -15.29
CA VAL A 92 -4.12 3.96 -13.93
C VAL A 92 -2.81 4.18 -13.18
N VAL A 93 -1.86 3.23 -13.29
CA VAL A 93 -0.54 3.34 -12.65
C VAL A 93 0.31 4.41 -13.34
N GLN A 94 0.16 4.59 -14.66
CA GLN A 94 0.78 5.71 -15.39
C GLN A 94 0.25 7.07 -14.91
N ALA A 95 -1.06 7.20 -14.66
CA ALA A 95 -1.60 8.41 -14.06
C ALA A 95 -1.07 8.64 -12.63
N LEU A 96 -0.78 7.57 -11.87
CA LEU A 96 -0.12 7.70 -10.58
C LEU A 96 1.34 8.19 -10.72
N ARG A 97 2.06 7.75 -11.75
CA ARG A 97 3.38 8.31 -12.10
C ARG A 97 3.26 9.81 -12.35
N ASP A 98 2.30 10.23 -13.18
CA ASP A 98 2.07 11.65 -13.49
C ASP A 98 1.67 12.47 -12.27
N PHE A 99 0.87 11.90 -11.36
CA PHE A 99 0.52 12.54 -10.10
C PHE A 99 1.76 12.86 -9.25
N TYR A 100 2.66 11.89 -9.06
CA TYR A 100 3.89 12.11 -8.31
C TYR A 100 4.88 13.02 -9.07
N ALA A 101 4.99 12.89 -10.39
CA ALA A 101 5.82 13.75 -11.22
C ALA A 101 5.36 15.22 -11.17
N GLY A 102 4.05 15.47 -11.06
CA GLY A 102 3.49 16.82 -10.86
C GLY A 102 3.89 17.49 -9.54
N TYR A 103 4.48 16.73 -8.60
CA TYR A 103 5.10 17.24 -7.37
C TYR A 103 6.63 17.23 -7.43
N GLU A 104 7.23 16.95 -8.58
CA GLU A 104 8.68 16.82 -8.76
C GLU A 104 9.32 15.72 -7.91
N ALA A 105 8.52 14.73 -7.47
CA ALA A 105 9.02 13.57 -6.74
C ALA A 105 9.96 12.74 -7.63
N GLN A 106 10.88 11.99 -7.00
CA GLN A 106 11.69 11.00 -7.72
C GLN A 106 10.83 9.78 -8.02
N VAL A 107 10.49 9.55 -9.29
CA VAL A 107 9.59 8.46 -9.70
C VAL A 107 10.29 7.45 -10.59
N VAL A 108 10.10 6.17 -10.29
CA VAL A 108 10.41 5.04 -11.20
C VAL A 108 9.13 4.29 -11.49
N LEU A 109 8.86 4.01 -12.76
CA LEU A 109 7.76 3.14 -13.19
C LEU A 109 8.32 1.91 -13.90
N VAL A 110 8.05 0.73 -13.36
CA VAL A 110 8.31 -0.56 -14.00
C VAL A 110 7.01 -1.04 -14.65
N ALA A 111 7.02 -1.18 -15.97
CA ALA A 111 5.83 -1.51 -16.77
C ALA A 111 6.11 -2.55 -17.87
N ASP A 112 7.28 -3.20 -17.83
CA ASP A 112 7.80 -4.09 -18.87
C ASP A 112 7.65 -5.58 -18.52
N LYS A 113 7.08 -5.91 -17.36
CA LYS A 113 6.92 -7.30 -16.92
C LYS A 113 5.54 -7.85 -17.29
N PRO A 114 5.43 -9.12 -17.72
CA PRO A 114 4.16 -9.75 -18.12
C PRO A 114 3.30 -10.17 -16.93
N ALA A 115 3.36 -9.42 -15.82
CA ALA A 115 2.63 -9.76 -14.61
C ALA A 115 1.12 -9.54 -14.79
N GLY A 116 0.32 -10.46 -14.24
CA GLY A 116 -1.09 -10.25 -13.95
C GLY A 116 -1.27 -9.37 -12.70
N HIS A 117 -2.50 -9.27 -12.22
CA HIS A 117 -2.83 -8.49 -11.04
C HIS A 117 -2.44 -9.24 -9.75
N GLY A 118 -1.42 -8.74 -9.04
CA GLY A 118 -1.03 -9.30 -7.75
C GLY A 118 0.30 -8.74 -7.23
N MET A 119 0.68 -9.22 -6.04
CA MET A 119 2.02 -9.02 -5.49
C MET A 119 3.04 -9.78 -6.32
N VAL A 120 3.97 -9.06 -6.92
CA VAL A 120 5.00 -9.62 -7.79
C VAL A 120 6.19 -10.08 -6.97
N THR A 121 6.59 -11.34 -7.13
CA THR A 121 7.70 -11.91 -6.34
C THR A 121 8.71 -12.67 -7.20
N GLU A 122 9.90 -12.84 -6.65
CA GLU A 122 10.97 -13.64 -7.23
C GLU A 122 10.74 -15.15 -7.06
N ARG A 123 10.05 -15.59 -6.00
CA ARG A 123 10.14 -17.00 -5.54
C ARG A 123 8.81 -17.70 -5.27
N SER A 124 7.69 -16.99 -5.27
CA SER A 124 6.43 -17.49 -4.72
C SER A 124 5.22 -17.05 -5.52
N GLY A 125 4.14 -17.82 -5.37
CA GLY A 125 2.87 -17.52 -6.01
C GLY A 125 2.60 -18.27 -7.32
N SER A 126 1.47 -17.94 -7.93
CA SER A 126 1.00 -18.51 -9.19
C SER A 126 1.86 -18.05 -10.38
N ALA A 127 1.55 -18.55 -11.58
CA ALA A 127 2.18 -18.09 -12.82
C ALA A 127 2.10 -16.55 -12.95
N CYS A 128 3.16 -15.95 -13.52
CA CYS A 128 3.35 -14.50 -13.53
C CYS A 128 2.15 -13.73 -14.10
N ASP A 129 1.56 -14.21 -15.18
CA ASP A 129 0.49 -13.58 -15.96
C ASP A 129 -0.93 -13.83 -15.40
N VAL A 130 -1.05 -14.63 -14.33
CA VAL A 130 -2.35 -15.01 -13.75
C VAL A 130 -2.83 -13.98 -12.72
N SER A 131 -4.12 -13.65 -12.78
CA SER A 131 -4.79 -12.69 -11.88
C SER A 131 -5.84 -13.39 -11.00
N GLU A 132 -5.41 -14.30 -10.12
CA GLU A 132 -6.30 -15.09 -9.27
C GLU A 132 -5.78 -15.23 -7.83
N PRO A 133 -6.61 -15.59 -6.83
CA PRO A 133 -6.14 -15.83 -5.47
C PRO A 133 -4.96 -16.82 -5.41
N PRO A 134 -3.90 -16.54 -4.63
CA PRO A 134 -3.76 -15.50 -3.60
C PRO A 134 -3.41 -14.10 -4.10
N PHE A 135 -3.37 -13.86 -5.42
CA PHE A 135 -2.84 -12.64 -6.02
C PHE A 135 -1.39 -12.40 -5.60
N ILE A 136 -0.60 -13.47 -5.52
CA ILE A 136 0.85 -13.45 -5.40
C ILE A 136 1.33 -14.20 -6.64
N VAL A 137 2.21 -13.57 -7.42
CA VAL A 137 2.65 -14.08 -8.72
C VAL A 137 4.16 -14.19 -8.79
N HIS A 138 4.63 -15.33 -9.29
CA HIS A 138 6.05 -15.62 -9.47
C HIS A 138 6.50 -15.11 -10.84
N CYS A 139 7.17 -13.96 -10.85
CA CYS A 139 7.62 -13.29 -12.08
C CYS A 139 9.14 -13.24 -12.23
N GLN A 140 9.88 -14.02 -11.42
CA GLN A 140 11.34 -13.97 -11.35
C GLN A 140 11.86 -12.53 -11.17
N TYR A 141 11.07 -11.72 -10.45
CA TYR A 141 11.32 -10.30 -10.25
C TYR A 141 11.07 -9.95 -8.79
N ASP A 142 12.13 -9.56 -8.08
CA ASP A 142 12.06 -9.17 -6.67
C ASP A 142 11.52 -7.74 -6.52
N ALA A 143 10.21 -7.57 -6.71
CA ALA A 143 9.57 -6.27 -6.61
C ALA A 143 9.77 -5.64 -5.22
N ALA A 144 9.69 -6.42 -4.14
CA ALA A 144 9.91 -5.94 -2.78
C ALA A 144 11.35 -5.42 -2.61
N GLY A 145 12.35 -6.16 -3.07
CA GLY A 145 13.74 -5.75 -3.02
C GLY A 145 14.04 -4.49 -3.81
N VAL A 146 13.60 -4.43 -5.08
CA VAL A 146 13.84 -3.26 -5.94
C VAL A 146 13.14 -2.01 -5.39
N LEU A 147 11.92 -2.16 -4.89
CA LEU A 147 11.18 -1.10 -4.20
C LEU A 147 11.93 -0.59 -2.98
N LEU A 148 12.37 -1.49 -2.10
CA LEU A 148 13.09 -1.12 -0.88
C LEU A 148 14.43 -0.45 -1.19
N ALA A 149 15.19 -0.97 -2.16
CA ALA A 149 16.42 -0.35 -2.63
C ALA A 149 16.17 1.07 -3.14
N PHE A 150 15.12 1.30 -3.93
CA PHE A 150 14.80 2.63 -4.42
C PHE A 150 14.46 3.60 -3.27
N VAL A 151 13.54 3.22 -2.39
CA VAL A 151 13.05 4.09 -1.31
C VAL A 151 14.12 4.35 -0.26
N LEU A 152 14.96 3.35 0.09
CA LEU A 152 15.97 3.47 1.13
C LEU A 152 17.33 3.96 0.62
N GLY A 153 17.59 3.89 -0.69
CA GLY A 153 18.90 4.13 -1.28
C GLY A 153 19.79 2.90 -1.14
N THR A 154 20.97 3.07 -0.55
CA THR A 154 21.91 1.95 -0.38
C THR A 154 21.34 0.92 0.59
N VAL A 155 21.21 -0.33 0.11
CA VAL A 155 20.72 -1.48 0.88
C VAL A 155 21.73 -2.63 0.81
N GLN A 156 21.77 -3.44 1.86
CA GLN A 156 22.47 -4.71 1.89
C GLN A 156 21.65 -5.78 1.16
N PRO A 157 22.30 -6.79 0.54
CA PRO A 157 21.61 -7.92 -0.06
C PRO A 157 20.66 -8.62 0.94
N PRO A 158 19.56 -9.25 0.48
CA PRO A 158 18.61 -9.90 1.37
C PRO A 158 19.23 -11.11 2.06
N ALA A 159 18.79 -11.40 3.29
CA ALA A 159 19.19 -12.61 4.00
C ALA A 159 18.82 -13.87 3.19
N ALA A 160 19.65 -14.92 3.28
CA ALA A 160 19.35 -16.20 2.64
C ALA A 160 18.06 -16.84 3.18
N LYS A 161 17.78 -16.63 4.47
CA LYS A 161 16.59 -17.02 5.21
C LYS A 161 16.29 -15.98 6.29
N GLU A 162 15.02 -15.78 6.58
CA GLU A 162 14.55 -14.95 7.69
C GLU A 162 15.08 -15.46 9.05
N ASN A 163 15.60 -14.55 9.87
CA ASN A 163 16.09 -14.82 11.23
C ASN A 163 15.33 -14.01 12.31
N GLY A 164 14.56 -13.00 11.91
CA GLY A 164 13.65 -12.25 12.78
C GLY A 164 12.40 -13.01 13.24
N ARG A 165 11.58 -12.33 14.04
CA ARG A 165 10.33 -12.87 14.59
C ARG A 165 9.13 -12.29 13.84
N LEU A 166 8.25 -13.16 13.36
CA LEU A 166 6.91 -12.75 12.94
C LEU A 166 5.96 -12.81 14.14
N LEU A 167 5.42 -11.65 14.52
CA LEU A 167 4.53 -11.49 15.65
C LEU A 167 3.12 -11.14 15.16
N ARG A 168 2.11 -11.83 15.70
CA ARG A 168 0.71 -11.43 15.59
C ARG A 168 0.36 -10.52 16.77
N PHE A 169 -0.36 -9.44 16.53
CA PHE A 169 -0.78 -8.50 17.58
C PHE A 169 -2.25 -8.11 17.42
N ASP A 170 -2.90 -7.75 18.53
CA ASP A 170 -4.25 -7.17 18.50
C ASP A 170 -4.19 -5.74 17.95
N GLN A 171 -4.83 -5.53 16.79
CA GLN A 171 -4.89 -4.24 16.13
C GLN A 171 -6.16 -3.45 16.46
N THR A 172 -7.12 -4.04 17.18
CA THR A 172 -8.38 -3.42 17.62
C THR A 172 -8.14 -2.16 18.44
N ARG A 173 -7.15 -2.20 19.33
CA ARG A 173 -6.72 -1.04 20.14
C ARG A 173 -6.28 0.17 19.32
N TYR A 174 -5.80 -0.02 18.10
CA TYR A 174 -5.42 1.09 17.21
C TYR A 174 -6.60 1.58 16.36
N ALA A 175 -7.64 0.77 16.21
CA ALA A 175 -8.85 1.08 15.46
C ALA A 175 -9.97 1.70 16.32
N GLY A 176 -9.62 2.36 17.44
CA GLY A 176 -10.60 2.98 18.34
C GLY A 176 -11.49 2.00 19.10
N GLY A 177 -11.07 0.73 19.24
CA GLY A 177 -11.79 -0.30 19.97
C GLY A 177 -12.77 -1.12 19.12
N ASP A 178 -13.01 -0.75 17.86
CA ASP A 178 -13.84 -1.52 16.91
C ASP A 178 -13.18 -1.59 15.53
N ALA A 179 -12.28 -2.57 15.35
CA ALA A 179 -11.63 -2.79 14.06
C ALA A 179 -12.62 -3.15 12.96
N ARG A 180 -13.60 -4.01 13.25
CA ARG A 180 -14.58 -4.48 12.27
C ARG A 180 -15.52 -3.37 11.81
N GLY A 181 -15.79 -2.37 12.64
CA GLY A 181 -16.53 -1.16 12.30
C GLY A 181 -15.89 -0.36 11.17
N ILE A 182 -14.59 -0.51 10.94
CA ILE A 182 -13.85 0.14 9.84
C ILE A 182 -13.26 -0.88 8.85
N ALA A 183 -13.83 -2.09 8.79
CA ALA A 183 -13.37 -3.22 7.97
C ALA A 183 -11.91 -3.63 8.17
N MET A 184 -11.34 -3.34 9.34
CA MET A 184 -10.05 -3.88 9.77
C MET A 184 -10.25 -5.21 10.50
N ASP A 185 -9.29 -6.13 10.37
CA ASP A 185 -9.30 -7.38 11.16
C ASP A 185 -8.97 -7.07 12.63
N ASP A 186 -9.24 -7.99 13.55
CA ASP A 186 -8.90 -7.84 14.97
C ASP A 186 -7.38 -7.99 15.18
N ALA A 187 -6.69 -8.68 14.26
CA ALA A 187 -5.25 -8.93 14.34
C ALA A 187 -4.44 -8.38 13.17
N GLY A 188 -3.27 -7.81 13.48
CA GLY A 188 -2.23 -7.44 12.54
C GLY A 188 -0.98 -8.30 12.73
N PHE A 189 0.00 -8.14 11.82
CA PHE A 189 1.29 -8.81 11.94
C PHE A 189 2.45 -7.81 11.86
N VAL A 190 3.54 -8.12 12.53
CA VAL A 190 4.79 -7.36 12.43
C VAL A 190 5.98 -8.32 12.38
N TYR A 191 6.85 -8.12 11.40
CA TYR A 191 8.12 -8.80 11.31
C TYR A 191 9.22 -7.94 11.93
N VAL A 192 9.90 -8.47 12.94
CA VAL A 192 10.95 -7.77 13.69
C VAL A 192 12.27 -8.52 13.52
N PRO A 193 13.23 -7.98 12.74
CA PRO A 193 14.59 -8.50 12.70
C PRO A 193 15.22 -8.59 14.08
N GLN A 194 16.08 -9.58 14.32
CA GLN A 194 16.72 -9.77 15.63
C GLN A 194 17.41 -8.51 16.14
N ARG A 195 18.16 -7.82 15.26
CA ARG A 195 18.87 -6.59 15.60
C ARG A 195 17.96 -5.45 16.05
N CYS A 196 16.72 -5.41 15.56
CA CYS A 196 15.74 -4.37 15.92
C CYS A 196 15.18 -4.55 17.34
N ALA A 197 15.55 -5.61 18.05
CA ALA A 197 15.24 -5.76 19.47
C ALA A 197 16.12 -4.87 20.37
N THR A 198 17.31 -4.49 19.91
CA THR A 198 18.29 -3.71 20.69
C THR A 198 18.80 -2.46 19.97
N GLU A 199 18.55 -2.33 18.66
CA GLU A 199 18.98 -1.22 17.83
C GLU A 199 17.81 -0.37 17.33
N ARG A 200 18.11 0.88 16.96
CA ARG A 200 17.15 1.73 16.25
C ARG A 200 16.97 1.22 14.82
N CYS A 201 15.75 0.87 14.47
CA CYS A 201 15.37 0.43 13.13
C CYS A 201 14.41 1.40 12.44
N ARG A 202 14.37 1.33 11.12
CA ARG A 202 13.35 1.99 10.28
C ARG A 202 12.12 1.09 10.22
N ILE A 203 10.97 1.64 9.82
CA ILE A 203 9.72 0.89 9.68
C ILE A 203 9.26 0.95 8.21
N HIS A 204 8.88 -0.19 7.65
CA HIS A 204 8.18 -0.30 6.38
C HIS A 204 6.77 -0.85 6.62
N VAL A 205 5.75 -0.25 6.00
CA VAL A 205 4.38 -0.77 6.07
C VAL A 205 4.05 -1.46 4.76
N ALA A 206 3.81 -2.76 4.81
CA ALA A 206 3.43 -3.57 3.66
C ALA A 206 1.92 -3.84 3.69
N PHE A 207 1.20 -3.20 2.77
CA PHE A 207 -0.24 -3.36 2.62
C PHE A 207 -0.57 -4.48 1.65
N HIS A 208 -1.31 -5.48 2.12
CA HIS A 208 -1.88 -6.50 1.23
C HIS A 208 -3.00 -5.90 0.36
N GLY A 209 -3.27 -6.51 -0.80
CA GLY A 209 -4.37 -6.14 -1.68
C GLY A 209 -5.73 -6.69 -1.24
N CYS A 210 -6.78 -6.40 -2.02
CA CYS A 210 -8.09 -7.02 -1.85
C CYS A 210 -7.96 -8.55 -1.89
N ARG A 211 -8.71 -9.26 -1.03
CA ARG A 211 -8.68 -10.74 -0.92
C ARG A 211 -7.30 -11.32 -0.54
N GLN A 212 -6.41 -10.51 0.02
CA GLN A 212 -5.08 -10.95 0.48
C GLN A 212 -4.86 -10.79 1.99
N GLY A 213 -5.92 -10.42 2.73
CA GLY A 213 -5.84 -10.37 4.19
C GLY A 213 -5.70 -11.77 4.78
N ALA A 214 -5.25 -11.85 6.03
CA ALA A 214 -5.00 -13.14 6.68
C ALA A 214 -6.25 -14.01 6.84
N ALA A 215 -7.44 -13.39 6.94
CA ALA A 215 -8.71 -14.11 6.91
C ALA A 215 -8.99 -14.84 5.57
N GLU A 216 -8.32 -14.44 4.48
CA GLU A 216 -8.55 -14.97 3.12
C GLU A 216 -7.45 -15.95 2.70
N ILE A 217 -6.19 -15.62 2.97
CA ILE A 217 -5.04 -16.39 2.47
C ILE A 217 -4.04 -16.76 3.58
N GLY A 218 -4.44 -16.65 4.85
CA GLY A 218 -3.55 -16.87 5.99
C GLY A 218 -2.34 -15.95 5.94
N GLU A 219 -1.18 -16.44 6.38
CA GLU A 219 0.05 -15.64 6.44
C GLU A 219 0.78 -15.55 5.09
N ARG A 220 0.17 -15.98 3.97
CA ARG A 220 0.85 -16.02 2.67
C ARG A 220 1.41 -14.66 2.25
N PHE A 221 0.62 -13.58 2.30
CA PHE A 221 1.17 -12.25 1.95
C PHE A 221 2.31 -11.85 2.90
N VAL A 222 2.12 -12.08 4.20
CA VAL A 222 3.08 -11.69 5.24
C VAL A 222 4.41 -12.44 5.12
N ARG A 223 4.40 -13.68 4.61
CA ARG A 223 5.60 -14.53 4.46
C ARG A 223 6.19 -14.50 3.05
N GLU A 224 5.36 -14.41 2.03
CA GLU A 224 5.75 -14.67 0.64
C GLU A 224 5.86 -13.39 -0.21
N ALA A 225 5.43 -12.22 0.29
CA ALA A 225 5.59 -10.95 -0.44
C ALA A 225 7.05 -10.47 -0.55
N GLY A 226 8.02 -11.16 0.06
CA GLY A 226 9.45 -10.94 -0.17
C GLY A 226 10.12 -9.89 0.72
N TYR A 227 9.39 -9.14 1.54
CA TYR A 227 9.97 -8.05 2.35
C TYR A 227 10.86 -8.52 3.51
N ASN A 228 10.55 -9.65 4.17
CA ASN A 228 11.16 -10.03 5.45
C ASN A 228 12.68 -10.29 5.35
N ARG A 229 13.13 -10.91 4.26
CA ARG A 229 14.58 -11.18 4.03
C ARG A 229 15.38 -9.90 3.86
N TRP A 230 14.80 -8.89 3.20
CA TRP A 230 15.39 -7.57 3.07
C TRP A 230 15.40 -6.84 4.40
N ALA A 231 14.35 -7.02 5.20
CA ALA A 231 14.25 -6.41 6.51
C ALA A 231 15.37 -6.82 7.47
N ASP A 232 15.75 -8.10 7.48
CA ASP A 232 16.82 -8.61 8.35
C ASP A 232 18.16 -7.92 8.14
N THR A 233 18.56 -7.73 6.88
CA THR A 233 19.87 -7.16 6.54
C THR A 233 19.87 -5.64 6.50
N ASN A 234 18.69 -4.99 6.51
CA ASN A 234 18.56 -3.54 6.35
C ASN A 234 17.95 -2.79 7.54
N GLY A 235 17.63 -3.49 8.63
CA GLY A 235 17.18 -2.86 9.88
C GLY A 235 15.81 -2.24 9.69
N LEU A 236 14.91 -3.03 9.12
CA LEU A 236 13.55 -2.64 8.81
C LEU A 236 12.61 -3.53 9.62
N ILE A 237 11.81 -2.93 10.47
CA ILE A 237 10.62 -3.59 10.99
C ILE A 237 9.57 -3.53 9.87
N VAL A 238 8.93 -4.65 9.54
CA VAL A 238 7.85 -4.69 8.54
C VAL A 238 6.51 -4.85 9.23
N LEU A 239 5.69 -3.80 9.18
CA LEU A 239 4.33 -3.81 9.70
C LEU A 239 3.38 -4.28 8.59
N TYR A 240 2.51 -5.24 8.90
CA TYR A 240 1.48 -5.79 8.02
C TYR A 240 0.09 -5.63 8.66
N PRO A 241 -0.49 -4.41 8.62
CA PRO A 241 -1.86 -4.19 9.05
C PRO A 241 -2.81 -5.07 8.22
N GLN A 242 -3.94 -5.49 8.79
CA GLN A 242 -4.89 -6.37 8.10
C GLN A 242 -6.26 -5.72 7.94
N VAL A 243 -6.89 -5.92 6.79
CA VAL A 243 -8.32 -5.65 6.57
C VAL A 243 -9.09 -6.94 6.35
N VAL A 244 -10.38 -6.89 6.64
CA VAL A 244 -11.30 -8.04 6.55
C VAL A 244 -12.50 -7.67 5.69
N LYS A 245 -13.14 -8.67 5.10
CA LYS A 245 -14.42 -8.47 4.40
C LYS A 245 -15.47 -7.91 5.35
N ARG A 246 -16.32 -7.02 4.83
CA ARG A 246 -17.46 -6.49 5.57
C ARG A 246 -18.71 -6.44 4.71
N TYR A 247 -19.82 -6.86 5.30
CA TYR A 247 -21.13 -6.97 4.69
C TYR A 247 -22.19 -6.32 5.59
N SER A 248 -21.95 -5.07 6.01
CA SER A 248 -22.95 -4.31 6.79
C SER A 248 -23.57 -3.20 5.94
N PRO A 249 -24.79 -2.73 6.29
CA PRO A 249 -25.40 -1.59 5.60
C PRO A 249 -24.56 -0.31 5.64
N PHE A 250 -23.76 -0.14 6.69
CA PHE A 250 -22.93 1.04 6.91
C PHE A 250 -21.54 0.91 6.28
N VAL A 251 -21.02 -0.32 6.14
CA VAL A 251 -19.69 -0.61 5.62
C VAL A 251 -19.75 -1.84 4.71
N PHE A 252 -19.74 -1.58 3.41
CA PHE A 252 -19.80 -2.62 2.38
C PHE A 252 -18.45 -2.77 1.68
N ASN A 253 -17.74 -3.84 2.05
CA ASN A 253 -16.41 -4.19 1.53
C ASN A 253 -16.32 -5.72 1.36
N PRO A 254 -17.00 -6.31 0.36
CA PRO A 254 -17.10 -7.76 0.19
C PRO A 254 -15.78 -8.42 -0.25
N ARG A 255 -14.75 -7.63 -0.55
CA ARG A 255 -13.44 -8.11 -1.01
C ARG A 255 -12.33 -7.90 0.01
N GLY A 256 -12.62 -7.34 1.20
CA GLY A 256 -11.60 -7.09 2.22
C GLY A 256 -10.48 -6.21 1.67
N CYS A 257 -10.85 -5.12 1.02
CA CYS A 257 -9.91 -4.12 0.50
C CYS A 257 -9.65 -3.04 1.55
N TRP A 258 -8.53 -2.33 1.45
CA TRP A 258 -8.36 -1.07 2.17
C TRP A 258 -9.36 -0.02 1.71
N ASP A 259 -9.64 0.99 2.53
CA ASP A 259 -10.55 2.07 2.15
C ASP A 259 -9.86 3.06 1.20
N TRP A 260 -10.22 2.94 -0.08
CA TRP A 260 -9.78 3.84 -1.14
C TRP A 260 -10.95 4.39 -1.97
N TRP A 261 -12.19 4.12 -1.58
CA TRP A 261 -13.40 4.67 -2.22
C TRP A 261 -14.40 5.27 -1.22
N GLY A 262 -14.00 5.46 0.04
CA GLY A 262 -14.77 6.18 1.06
C GLY A 262 -15.83 5.35 1.76
N TYR A 263 -15.64 4.02 1.87
CA TYR A 263 -16.64 3.18 2.53
C TYR A 263 -16.67 3.35 4.05
N THR A 264 -15.64 3.96 4.66
CA THR A 264 -15.64 4.27 6.11
C THR A 264 -16.07 5.70 6.40
N SER A 265 -15.69 6.68 5.57
CA SER A 265 -16.07 8.09 5.71
C SER A 265 -15.71 8.89 4.47
N ALA A 266 -16.22 10.12 4.35
CA ALA A 266 -15.82 11.06 3.30
C ALA A 266 -14.34 11.49 3.38
N THR A 267 -13.74 11.43 4.57
CA THR A 267 -12.36 11.87 4.83
C THR A 267 -11.35 10.71 4.86
N TYR A 268 -11.73 9.53 4.36
CA TYR A 268 -10.96 8.27 4.36
C TYR A 268 -9.50 8.36 3.91
N HIS A 269 -9.19 9.33 3.06
CA HIS A 269 -7.87 9.55 2.44
C HIS A 269 -6.97 10.53 3.21
N THR A 270 -7.50 11.17 4.25
CA THR A 270 -6.81 12.22 5.04
C THR A 270 -6.26 11.70 6.38
N LYS A 271 -5.59 12.55 7.17
CA LYS A 271 -5.19 12.21 8.55
C LYS A 271 -6.35 11.81 9.45
N SER A 272 -7.58 12.20 9.13
CA SER A 272 -8.80 11.81 9.86
C SER A 272 -9.47 10.55 9.30
N GLY A 273 -8.89 9.90 8.28
CA GLY A 273 -9.37 8.62 7.80
C GLY A 273 -9.19 7.54 8.86
N SER A 274 -10.22 6.73 9.11
CA SER A 274 -10.22 5.78 10.23
C SER A 274 -9.12 4.73 10.12
N GLN A 275 -8.93 4.15 8.94
CA GLN A 275 -7.83 3.19 8.70
C GLN A 275 -6.46 3.86 8.68
N ILE A 276 -6.35 5.11 8.19
CA ILE A 276 -5.10 5.89 8.22
C ILE A 276 -4.67 6.15 9.66
N ARG A 277 -5.59 6.60 10.52
CA ARG A 277 -5.32 6.78 11.96
C ARG A 277 -4.89 5.48 12.62
N ALA A 278 -5.55 4.36 12.32
CA ALA A 278 -5.21 3.08 12.92
C ALA A 278 -3.78 2.65 12.57
N VAL A 279 -3.40 2.74 11.30
CA VAL A 279 -2.03 2.41 10.86
C VAL A 279 -1.03 3.40 11.44
N LYS A 280 -1.37 4.70 11.50
CA LYS A 280 -0.50 5.71 12.11
C LYS A 280 -0.27 5.46 13.60
N ALA A 281 -1.29 5.01 14.34
CA ALA A 281 -1.15 4.66 15.75
C ALA A 281 -0.27 3.40 15.95
N MET A 282 -0.35 2.42 15.04
CA MET A 282 0.59 1.28 15.04
C MET A 282 2.03 1.74 14.79
N LEU A 283 2.24 2.67 13.86
CA LEU A 283 3.54 3.24 13.57
C LEU A 283 4.09 4.02 14.77
N ASP A 284 3.28 4.84 15.43
CA ASP A 284 3.69 5.58 16.63
C ASP A 284 4.12 4.61 17.74
N ARG A 285 3.36 3.53 17.96
CA ARG A 285 3.73 2.51 18.96
C ARG A 285 5.04 1.80 18.65
N LEU A 286 5.37 1.58 17.38
CA LEU A 286 6.65 0.99 16.98
C LEU A 286 7.82 1.96 17.08
N ALA A 287 7.56 3.26 17.16
CA ALA A 287 8.56 4.32 17.26
C ALA A 287 8.86 4.75 18.72
N GLU A 288 8.12 4.20 19.69
CA GLU A 288 8.37 4.33 21.13
C GLU A 288 9.55 3.44 21.58
#